data_AF-A0A5C9APH5-F1
#
_entry.id   AF-A0A5C9APH5-F1
#
_cell.length_a   1.000
_cell.length_b   1.000
_cell.length_c   1.000
_cell.angle_alpha   90.00
_cell.angle_beta   90.00
_cell.angle_gamma   90.00
#
_symmetry.space_group_name_H-M   'P 1'
#
loop_
_entity.id
_entity.type
_entity.pdbx_description
1 polymer ?
#
loop_
_entity_poly.entity_id
_entity_poly.type
_entity_poly.pdbx_seq_one_letter_code
_entity_poly.pdbx_strand_id
1 'polypeptide(L)' 'HQDDRMAIIAGLACVDGVFLEESLEQKAEYLRGYSADILVMGDDWAGKFDSFAYICEVVYFPRTPSVSTTGIIEVIRGLL' A
#
# COMPACT_ATOMS: atom_id res chain seq x y z
N HIS A 1 16.71 10.46 3.57
CA HIS A 1 15.93 11.57 3.00
C HIS A 1 14.72 11.00 2.27
N GLN A 2 13.72 11.80 1.88
CA GLN A 2 12.53 11.28 1.18
C GLN A 2 12.90 10.80 -0.24
N ASP A 3 13.86 11.45 -0.89
CA ASP A 3 14.35 11.11 -2.22
C ASP A 3 14.94 9.69 -2.30
N ASP A 4 15.72 9.29 -1.29
CA ASP A 4 16.29 7.94 -1.21
C ASP A 4 15.19 6.87 -1.19
N ARG A 5 14.10 7.14 -0.46
CA ARG A 5 12.98 6.20 -0.33
C ARG A 5 12.19 6.11 -1.63
N MET A 6 11.99 7.23 -2.31
CA MET A 6 11.33 7.25 -3.60
C MET A 6 12.12 6.47 -4.64
N ALA A 7 13.45 6.63 -4.68
CA ALA A 7 14.32 5.89 -5.58
C ALA A 7 14.26 4.37 -5.35
N ILE A 8 14.21 3.94 -4.08
CA ILE A 8 14.05 2.52 -3.74
C ILE A 8 12.70 1.97 -4.22
N ILE A 9 11.61 2.69 -3.99
CA ILE A 9 10.27 2.25 -4.40
C ILE A 9 10.14 2.22 -5.93
N ALA A 10 10.70 3.21 -6.62
CA ALA A 10 10.70 3.28 -8.09
C ALA A 10 11.52 2.16 -8.75
N GLY A 11 12.44 1.53 -8.00
CA GLY A 11 13.20 0.37 -8.48
C GLY A 11 12.45 -0.97 -8.40
N LEU A 12 11.24 -1.00 -7.84
CA LEU A 12 10.44 -2.22 -7.74
C LEU A 12 9.80 -2.56 -9.09
N ALA A 13 9.87 -3.83 -9.49
CA ALA A 13 9.34 -4.29 -10.78
C ALA A 13 7.81 -4.12 -10.93
N CYS A 14 7.08 -3.95 -9.83
CA CYS A 14 5.64 -3.73 -9.81
C CYS A 14 5.23 -2.25 -9.72
N VAL A 15 6.20 -1.32 -9.77
CA VAL A 15 5.96 0.11 -9.60
C VAL A 15 6.32 0.83 -10.89
N ASP A 16 5.31 1.33 -11.59
CA ASP A 16 5.48 2.13 -12.81
C ASP A 16 5.78 3.62 -12.51
N GLY A 17 5.39 4.11 -11.34
CA GLY A 17 5.55 5.51 -10.97
C GLY A 17 5.52 5.73 -9.47
N VAL A 18 6.30 6.72 -9.02
CA VAL A 18 6.35 7.16 -7.63
C VAL A 18 6.27 8.68 -7.62
N PHE A 19 5.40 9.22 -6.77
CA PHE A 19 5.28 10.65 -6.54
C PHE A 19 5.23 10.94 -5.04
N LEU A 20 5.49 12.19 -4.69
CA LEU A 20 5.44 12.64 -3.31
C LEU A 20 3.99 12.92 -2.91
N GLU A 21 3.53 12.28 -1.83
CA GLU A 21 2.26 12.64 -1.20
C GLU A 21 2.54 13.75 -0.17
N GLU A 22 2.14 14.99 -0.48
CA GLU A 22 2.40 16.15 0.39
C GLU A 22 1.40 16.27 1.54
N SER A 23 0.13 15.91 1.29
CA SER A 23 -0.93 15.88 2.30
C SER A 23 -2.01 14.87 1.95
N LEU A 24 -2.60 14.27 2.99
CA LEU A 24 -3.77 13.41 2.86
C LEU A 24 -5.01 14.17 2.34
N GLU A 25 -5.08 15.48 2.55
CA GLU A 25 -6.19 16.32 2.08
C GLU A 25 -6.21 16.43 0.55
N GLN A 26 -5.04 16.40 -0.09
CA GLN A 26 -4.89 16.44 -1.55
C GLN A 26 -5.13 15.09 -2.21
N LYS A 27 -5.38 14.01 -1.44
CA LYS A 27 -5.56 12.66 -1.97
C LYS A 27 -6.69 12.57 -2.98
N ALA A 28 -7.78 13.31 -2.78
CA ALA A 28 -8.90 13.38 -3.72
C ALA A 28 -8.50 13.98 -5.08
N GLU A 29 -7.56 14.92 -5.08
CA GLU A 29 -7.04 15.55 -6.28
C GLU A 29 -6.07 14.62 -6.99
N TYR A 30 -5.20 13.91 -6.27
CA TYR A 30 -4.33 12.90 -6.86
C TYR A 30 -5.14 11.77 -7.52
N LEU A 31 -6.16 11.23 -6.84
CA LEU A 31 -7.00 10.17 -7.40
C LEU A 31 -7.68 10.61 -8.70
N ARG A 32 -8.18 11.85 -8.76
CA ARG A 32 -8.79 12.41 -9.98
C ARG A 32 -7.77 12.74 -11.06
N GLY A 33 -6.66 13.37 -10.70
CA GLY A 33 -5.61 13.78 -11.63
C GLY A 33 -4.92 12.60 -12.31
N TYR A 34 -4.71 11.51 -11.57
CA TYR A 34 -4.18 10.26 -12.12
C TYR A 34 -5.26 9.31 -12.65
N SER A 35 -6.54 9.70 -12.59
CA SER A 35 -7.69 8.87 -13.00
C SER A 35 -7.59 7.46 -12.42
N ALA A 36 -7.35 7.37 -11.10
CA ALA A 36 -7.19 6.10 -10.42
C ALA A 36 -8.51 5.32 -10.42
N ASP A 37 -8.48 4.09 -10.94
CA ASP A 37 -9.65 3.20 -10.88
C ASP A 37 -9.80 2.53 -9.50
N ILE A 38 -8.66 2.21 -8.86
CA ILE A 38 -8.61 1.48 -7.59
C ILE A 38 -7.59 2.13 -6.64
N LEU A 39 -8.05 2.46 -5.43
CA LEU A 39 -7.22 2.86 -4.29
C LEU A 39 -7.05 1.67 -3.36
N VAL A 40 -5.81 1.21 -3.23
CA VAL A 40 -5.45 0.11 -2.34
C VAL A 40 -4.80 0.64 -1.08
N MET A 41 -5.29 0.24 0.08
CA MET A 41 -4.71 0.56 1.38
C MET A 41 -4.60 -0.68 2.27
N GLY A 42 -3.81 -0.61 3.34
CA GLY A 42 -3.80 -1.66 4.36
C GLY A 42 -5.05 -1.59 5.24
N ASP A 43 -5.48 -2.73 5.77
CA ASP A 43 -6.59 -2.89 6.72
C ASP A 43 -6.51 -1.97 7.96
N ASP A 44 -5.30 -1.54 8.36
CA ASP A 44 -5.10 -0.53 9.42
C ASP A 44 -5.84 0.80 9.15
N TRP A 45 -6.18 1.06 7.89
CA TRP A 45 -6.90 2.26 7.44
C TRP A 45 -8.32 1.97 6.97
N ALA A 46 -8.85 0.78 7.28
CA ALA A 46 -10.22 0.41 6.93
C ALA A 46 -11.23 1.46 7.42
N GLY A 47 -12.14 1.89 6.55
CA GLY A 47 -13.14 2.91 6.83
C GLY A 47 -12.64 4.36 6.75
N LYS A 48 -11.33 4.61 6.70
CA LYS A 48 -10.77 5.98 6.67
C LYS A 48 -10.81 6.61 5.29
N PHE A 49 -10.70 5.79 4.24
CA PHE A 49 -10.66 6.23 2.84
C PHE A 49 -11.96 5.95 2.08
N ASP A 50 -12.99 5.42 2.75
CA ASP A 50 -14.29 5.10 2.15
C ASP A 50 -14.98 6.33 1.56
N SER A 51 -14.67 7.51 2.08
CA SER A 51 -15.14 8.77 1.53
C SER A 51 -14.65 9.01 0.10
N PHE A 52 -13.63 8.30 -0.39
CA PHE A 52 -13.14 8.37 -1.77
C PHE A 52 -13.78 7.33 -2.71
N ALA A 53 -14.68 6.48 -2.20
CA ALA A 53 -15.38 5.47 -2.99
C ALA A 53 -16.25 6.06 -4.13
N TYR A 54 -16.56 7.36 -4.09
CA TYR A 54 -17.23 8.06 -5.20
C TYR A 54 -16.29 8.39 -6.37
N ILE A 55 -14.98 8.33 -6.17
CA ILE A 55 -13.96 8.60 -7.19
C ILE A 55 -13.46 7.28 -7.80
N CYS A 56 -13.11 6.32 -6.95
CA CYS A 56 -12.47 5.06 -7.32
C CYS A 56 -12.89 3.92 -6.38
N GLU A 57 -12.63 2.67 -6.75
CA GLU A 57 -12.84 1.53 -5.87
C GLU A 57 -11.83 1.55 -4.72
N VAL A 58 -12.28 1.46 -3.46
CA VAL A 58 -11.39 1.45 -2.30
C VAL A 58 -11.26 0.02 -1.77
N VAL A 59 -10.08 -0.55 -1.87
CA VAL A 59 -9.77 -1.92 -1.46
C VAL A 59 -8.81 -1.91 -0.28
N TYR A 60 -9.19 -2.59 0.80
CA TYR A 60 -8.33 -2.78 1.96
C TYR A 60 -7.73 -4.18 1.91
N PHE A 61 -6.42 -4.29 1.73
CA PHE A 61 -5.75 -5.57 1.87
C PHE A 61 -5.55 -5.89 3.34
N PRO A 62 -5.93 -7.11 3.80
CA PRO A 62 -5.56 -7.57 5.12
C PRO A 62 -4.04 -7.50 5.22
N ARG A 63 -3.55 -7.11 6.40
CA ARG A 63 -2.13 -7.29 6.71
C ARG A 63 -1.81 -8.73 6.38
N THR A 64 -0.73 -8.94 5.63
CA THR A 64 -0.25 -10.30 5.36
C THR A 64 -0.25 -11.01 6.70
N PRO A 65 -1.00 -12.12 6.87
CA PRO A 65 -1.01 -12.86 8.11
C PRO A 65 0.36 -13.48 8.22
N SER A 66 1.32 -12.68 8.67
CA SER A 66 2.63 -13.13 9.08
C SER A 66 3.38 -13.96 8.03
N VAL A 67 4.33 -13.33 7.33
CA VAL A 67 5.69 -13.92 7.41
C VAL A 67 6.12 -13.74 8.87
N SER A 68 5.55 -14.55 9.76
CA SER A 68 5.89 -14.52 11.17
C SER A 68 7.23 -15.21 11.26
N THR A 69 8.17 -14.58 11.94
CA THR A 69 9.40 -15.23 12.37
C THR A 69 9.09 -16.57 13.07
N THR A 70 7.93 -16.70 13.73
CA THR A 70 7.41 -17.95 14.29
C THR A 70 7.01 -18.97 13.21
N GLY A 71 6.40 -18.55 12.11
CA GLY A 71 6.04 -19.43 10.98
C GLY A 71 7.27 -19.98 10.24
N ILE A 72 8.33 -19.19 10.08
CA ILE A 72 9.61 -19.67 9.54
C ILE A 72 10.28 -20.66 10.50
N ILE A 73 10.24 -20.42 11.82
CA ILE A 73 10.81 -21.32 12.83
C ILE A 73 10.06 -22.66 12.89
N GLU A 74 8.73 -22.68 12.76
CA GLU A 74 7.94 -23.92 12.73
C GLU A 74 8.26 -24.79 11.52
N VAL A 75 8.39 -24.20 10.32
CA VAL A 75 8.76 -24.93 9.11
C VAL A 75 10.15 -25.57 9.25
N ILE A 76 11.10 -24.88 9.89
CA ILE A 76 12.45 -25.42 10.13
C ILE A 76 12.44 -26.53 11.19
N ARG A 77 11.58 -26.45 12.22
CA ARG A 77 11.47 -27.47 13.27
C ARG A 77 10.73 -28.73 12.84
N GLY A 78 9.81 -28.65 11.88
CA GLY A 78 9.11 -29.81 11.32
C GLY A 78 9.90 -30.61 10.28
N LEU A 79 11.06 -30.09 9.85
CA LEU A 79 11.99 -30.74 8.91
C LEU A 79 13.20 -31.41 9.60
N LEU A 80 13.28 -31.34 10.93
CA LEU A 80 14.20 -32.10 11.80
C LEU A 80 13.45 -33.25 12.46
#